data_AF-A0A2N0V0Y8-F1
#
_entry.id   AF-A0A2N0V0Y8-F1
#
_cell.length_a   1.000
_cell.length_b   1.000
_cell.length_c   1.000
_cell.angle_alpha   90.00
_cell.angle_beta   90.00
_cell.angle_gamma   90.00
#
_symmetry.space_group_name_H-M   'P 1'
#
loop_
_entity.id
_entity.type
_entity.pdbx_description
1 polymer ?
#
loop_
_entity_poly.entity_id
_entity_poly.type
_entity_poly.pdbx_seq_one_letter_code
_entity_poly.pdbx_strand_id
1 'polypeptide(L)'
;MKDKLLPKIDENLVSKIVDIFYADMLDDYRINRYFYSRPIEEQTKPLKQLVNALLSAEPVKPKKLAELADDYFAAAFARGNAKPSLVNNRDFAFLEMFVTGDLVGSDEKPHLTLLCPGHSHFLRLQPIDDNYDVVLELLQNSLNQLQVPQETAEQIMAFAASGRDGILGRGQAIYDDGEKTTDFRTHG
;
A
#
# COMPACT_ATOMS: atom_id res chain seq x y z
N MET A 1 -13.30 17.09 -0.61
CA MET A 1 -11.99 16.57 -0.15
C MET A 1 -11.26 17.75 0.44
N LYS A 2 -10.98 17.74 1.75
CA LYS A 2 -10.15 18.79 2.39
C LYS A 2 -8.82 18.86 1.64
N ASP A 3 -8.33 20.07 1.38
CA ASP A 3 -7.00 20.32 0.82
C ASP A 3 -5.98 19.45 1.55
N LYS A 4 -5.63 18.30 0.95
CA LYS A 4 -4.53 17.48 1.44
C LYS A 4 -3.31 18.36 1.24
N LEU A 5 -2.70 18.80 2.33
CA LEU A 5 -1.43 19.50 2.29
C LEU A 5 -0.40 18.49 1.75
N LEU A 6 -0.20 18.50 0.43
CA LEU A 6 0.80 17.64 -0.19
C LEU A 6 2.17 18.18 0.21
N PRO A 7 3.06 17.35 0.75
CA PRO A 7 4.42 17.78 1.05
C PRO A 7 5.08 18.26 -0.23
N LYS A 8 5.59 19.49 -0.21
CA LYS A 8 6.34 20.05 -1.33
C LYS A 8 7.78 19.58 -1.24
N ILE A 9 8.09 18.46 -1.89
CA ILE A 9 9.43 17.88 -1.94
C ILE A 9 9.82 17.55 -3.38
N ASP A 10 11.10 17.69 -3.70
CA ASP A 10 11.63 17.33 -5.00
C ASP A 10 11.94 15.83 -5.12
N GLU A 11 12.04 15.34 -6.34
CA GLU A 11 12.26 13.92 -6.65
C GLU A 11 13.57 13.36 -6.08
N ASN A 12 14.63 14.18 -5.95
CA ASN A 12 15.89 13.73 -5.38
C ASN A 12 15.73 13.44 -3.89
N LEU A 13 15.06 14.34 -3.17
CA LEU A 13 14.74 14.15 -1.76
C LEU A 13 13.82 12.95 -1.56
N VAL A 14 12.79 12.77 -2.40
CA VAL A 14 11.93 11.57 -2.37
C VAL A 14 12.75 10.31 -2.49
N SER A 15 13.64 10.23 -3.49
CA SER A 15 14.48 9.04 -3.69
C SER A 15 15.33 8.73 -2.45
N LYS A 16 15.97 9.75 -1.86
CA LYS A 16 16.80 9.56 -0.65
C LYS A 16 16.00 9.10 0.56
N ILE A 17 14.82 9.71 0.79
CA ILE A 17 13.91 9.29 1.85
C ILE A 17 13.55 7.83 1.66
N VAL A 18 13.10 7.44 0.46
CA VAL A 18 12.72 6.06 0.16
C VAL A 18 13.89 5.11 0.38
N ASP A 19 15.10 5.44 -0.06
CA ASP A 19 16.25 4.55 0.08
C ASP A 19 16.61 4.25 1.55
N ILE A 20 16.66 5.29 2.39
CA ILE A 20 16.97 5.14 3.82
C ILE A 20 15.82 4.44 4.54
N PHE A 21 14.60 4.95 4.38
CA PHE A 21 13.41 4.40 5.02
C PHE A 21 13.19 2.93 4.68
N TYR A 22 13.41 2.53 3.42
CA TYR A 22 13.22 1.16 3.02
C TYR A 22 14.30 0.23 3.59
N ALA A 23 15.55 0.69 3.69
CA ALA A 23 16.60 -0.07 4.36
C ALA A 23 16.25 -0.29 5.84
N ASP A 24 15.77 0.75 6.53
CA ASP A 24 15.34 0.66 7.93
C ASP A 24 14.18 -0.34 8.11
N MET A 25 13.21 -0.36 7.19
CA MET A 25 12.10 -1.33 7.24
C MET A 25 12.55 -2.78 7.06
N LEU A 26 13.56 -3.03 6.23
CA LEU A 26 14.10 -4.38 6.02
C LEU A 26 14.95 -4.87 7.20
N ASP A 27 15.56 -3.95 7.95
CA ASP A 27 16.35 -4.26 9.14
C ASP A 27 15.48 -4.45 10.40
N ASP A 28 14.31 -3.82 10.48
CA ASP A 28 13.43 -3.88 11.65
C ASP A 28 12.65 -5.20 11.73
N TYR A 29 12.97 -6.03 12.74
CA TYR A 29 12.34 -7.34 12.97
C TYR A 29 10.81 -7.30 13.18
N ARG A 30 10.24 -6.15 13.57
CA ARG A 30 8.80 -6.00 13.82
C ARG A 30 8.00 -6.09 12.52
N ILE A 31 8.60 -5.69 11.39
CA ILE A 31 7.92 -5.60 10.09
C ILE A 31 8.66 -6.28 8.94
N ASN A 32 9.95 -6.60 9.06
CA ASN A 32 10.72 -7.22 7.97
C ASN A 32 10.13 -8.56 7.49
N ARG A 33 9.43 -9.29 8.38
CA ARG A 33 8.73 -10.54 8.10
C ARG A 33 7.70 -10.46 6.98
N TYR A 34 7.23 -9.25 6.66
CA TYR A 34 6.27 -9.03 5.59
C TYR A 34 6.92 -9.02 4.20
N PHE A 35 8.19 -8.61 4.13
CA PHE A 35 8.91 -8.43 2.88
C PHE A 35 9.48 -9.76 2.38
N TYR A 36 9.45 -9.96 1.07
CA TYR A 36 10.14 -11.08 0.46
C TYR A 36 11.60 -10.74 0.16
N SER A 37 12.45 -11.77 0.20
CA SER A 37 13.87 -11.65 -0.14
C SER A 37 14.06 -11.38 -1.62
N ARG A 38 14.25 -10.11 -1.98
CA ARG A 38 14.65 -9.62 -3.31
C ARG A 38 15.71 -8.52 -3.18
N PRO A 39 16.51 -8.25 -4.21
CA PRO A 39 17.40 -7.10 -4.21
C PRO A 39 16.62 -5.83 -3.85
N ILE A 40 17.16 -5.03 -2.93
CA ILE A 40 16.47 -3.84 -2.42
C ILE A 40 16.07 -2.88 -3.55
N GLU A 41 16.92 -2.75 -4.58
CA GLU A 41 16.67 -1.90 -5.75
C GLU A 41 15.44 -2.33 -6.56
N GLU A 42 15.14 -3.63 -6.63
CA GLU A 42 13.94 -4.14 -7.31
C GLU A 42 12.66 -3.75 -6.55
N GLN A 43 12.76 -3.53 -5.24
CA GLN A 43 11.63 -3.17 -4.39
C GLN A 43 11.48 -1.65 -4.24
N THR A 44 12.59 -0.91 -4.12
CA THR A 44 12.56 0.55 -3.96
C THR A 44 12.23 1.28 -5.25
N LYS A 45 12.62 0.74 -6.43
CA LYS A 45 12.30 1.35 -7.72
C LYS A 45 10.79 1.60 -7.92
N PRO A 46 9.88 0.62 -7.81
CA PRO A 46 8.45 0.87 -7.95
C PRO A 46 7.89 1.74 -6.82
N LEU A 47 8.43 1.65 -5.59
CA LEU A 47 8.03 2.53 -4.50
C LEU A 47 8.31 4.02 -4.81
N LYS A 48 9.50 4.33 -5.33
CA LYS A 48 9.86 5.70 -5.75
C LYS A 48 8.90 6.22 -6.82
N GLN A 49 8.57 5.39 -7.81
CA GLN A 49 7.62 5.76 -8.87
C GLN A 49 6.22 6.04 -8.31
N LEU A 50 5.74 5.20 -7.39
CA LEU A 50 4.46 5.38 -6.71
C LEU A 50 4.43 6.66 -5.87
N VAL A 51 5.44 6.90 -5.03
CA VAL A 51 5.51 8.09 -4.17
C VAL A 51 5.59 9.37 -5.01
N ASN A 52 6.41 9.40 -6.06
CA ASN A 52 6.46 10.54 -6.98
C ASN A 52 5.11 10.80 -7.66
N ALA A 53 4.39 9.75 -8.07
CA ALA A 53 3.06 9.89 -8.65
C ALA A 53 2.03 10.44 -7.63
N LEU A 54 2.11 10.01 -6.37
CA LEU A 54 1.24 10.48 -5.28
C LEU A 54 1.49 11.94 -4.89
N LEU A 55 2.74 12.40 -5.00
CA LEU A 55 3.16 13.76 -4.63
C LEU A 55 3.24 14.72 -5.82
N SER A 56 2.94 14.24 -7.02
CA SER A 56 2.92 15.05 -8.24
C SER A 56 1.93 16.21 -8.12
N ALA A 57 2.35 17.40 -8.59
CA ALA A 57 1.48 18.56 -8.68
C ALA A 57 0.31 18.34 -9.66
N GLU A 58 0.54 17.53 -10.71
CA GLU A 58 -0.49 17.13 -11.65
C GLU A 58 -1.17 15.84 -11.21
N PRO A 59 -2.52 15.77 -11.26
CA PRO A 59 -3.25 14.59 -10.87
C PRO A 59 -2.96 13.42 -11.82
N VAL A 60 -2.41 12.34 -11.27
CA VAL A 60 -2.20 11.09 -12.01
C VAL A 60 -3.53 10.35 -12.15
N LYS A 61 -3.79 9.77 -13.33
CA LYS A 61 -5.02 8.99 -13.58
C LYS A 61 -5.13 7.84 -12.58
N PRO A 62 -6.30 7.59 -11.96
CA PRO A 62 -6.46 6.55 -10.94
C PRO A 62 -5.99 5.16 -11.37
N LYS A 63 -6.29 4.77 -12.62
CA LYS A 63 -5.81 3.50 -13.20
C LYS A 63 -4.28 3.41 -13.20
N LYS A 64 -3.59 4.48 -13.60
CA LYS A 64 -2.13 4.50 -13.63
C LYS A 64 -1.54 4.44 -12.23
N LEU A 65 -2.18 5.12 -11.28
CA LEU A 65 -1.78 5.06 -9.87
C LEU A 65 -1.97 3.65 -9.29
N ALA A 66 -3.06 2.97 -9.64
CA ALA A 66 -3.29 1.58 -9.23
C ALA A 66 -2.26 0.61 -9.83
N GLU A 67 -1.84 0.81 -11.09
CA GLU A 67 -0.75 0.03 -11.70
C GLU A 67 0.58 0.22 -10.96
N LEU A 68 0.95 1.46 -10.62
CA LEU A 68 2.17 1.74 -9.86
C LEU A 68 2.13 1.13 -8.45
N ALA A 69 0.95 1.16 -7.81
CA ALA A 69 0.75 0.49 -6.54
C ALA A 69 0.88 -1.03 -6.68
N ASP A 70 0.29 -1.62 -7.72
CA ASP A 70 0.39 -3.04 -8.02
C ASP A 70 1.83 -3.50 -8.20
N ASP A 71 2.62 -2.77 -9.00
CA ASP A 71 4.04 -3.02 -9.22
C ASP A 71 4.83 -3.01 -7.90
N TYR A 72 4.56 -2.04 -7.02
CA TYR A 72 5.21 -1.96 -5.72
C TYR A 72 4.83 -3.12 -4.80
N PHE A 73 3.53 -3.39 -4.62
CA PHE A 73 3.10 -4.46 -3.74
C PHE A 73 3.59 -5.84 -4.23
N ALA A 74 3.63 -6.05 -5.55
CA ALA A 74 4.17 -7.26 -6.14
C ALA A 74 5.69 -7.40 -5.90
N ALA A 75 6.45 -6.30 -6.04
CA ALA A 75 7.88 -6.32 -5.80
C ALA A 75 8.22 -6.59 -4.32
N ALA A 76 7.51 -5.95 -3.39
CA ALA A 76 7.80 -6.02 -1.96
C ALA A 76 7.25 -7.28 -1.28
N PHE A 77 6.01 -7.67 -1.61
CA PHE A 77 5.25 -8.66 -0.83
C PHE A 77 4.88 -9.93 -1.61
N ALA A 78 5.17 -10.02 -2.92
CA ALA A 78 4.91 -11.25 -3.66
C ALA A 78 6.14 -12.17 -3.71
N ARG A 79 5.89 -13.49 -3.69
CA ARG A 79 6.92 -14.51 -3.97
C ARG A 79 7.51 -14.30 -5.37
N GLY A 80 8.80 -14.60 -5.56
CA GLY A 80 9.52 -14.34 -6.82
C GLY A 80 8.88 -14.93 -8.09
N ASN A 81 8.10 -16.01 -7.98
CA ASN A 81 7.38 -16.64 -9.10
C ASN A 81 5.87 -16.39 -9.06
N ALA A 82 5.39 -15.44 -8.25
CA ALA A 82 3.98 -15.13 -8.18
C ALA A 82 3.51 -14.57 -9.53
N LYS A 83 2.50 -15.22 -10.12
CA LYS A 83 1.76 -14.63 -11.23
C LYS A 83 1.13 -13.32 -10.76
N PRO A 84 0.87 -12.36 -11.67
CA PRO A 84 0.09 -11.17 -11.34
C PRO A 84 -1.14 -11.56 -10.55
N SER A 85 -1.40 -10.86 -9.44
CA SER A 85 -2.60 -11.12 -8.66
C SER A 85 -3.80 -10.83 -9.54
N LEU A 86 -4.61 -11.86 -9.82
CA LEU A 86 -5.90 -11.71 -10.48
C LEU A 86 -7.04 -11.56 -9.45
N VAL A 87 -6.68 -11.42 -8.18
CA VAL A 87 -7.63 -11.31 -7.07
C VAL A 87 -8.20 -9.90 -7.08
N ASN A 88 -9.52 -9.82 -7.21
CA ASN A 88 -10.27 -8.58 -7.01
C ASN A 88 -10.87 -8.52 -5.60
N ASN A 89 -11.49 -7.39 -5.24
CA ASN A 89 -12.11 -7.19 -3.93
C ASN A 89 -13.17 -8.24 -3.58
N ARG A 90 -13.98 -8.69 -4.56
CA ARG A 90 -15.01 -9.70 -4.34
C ARG A 90 -14.39 -11.05 -3.96
N ASP A 91 -13.35 -11.46 -4.68
CA ASP A 91 -12.65 -12.71 -4.41
C ASP A 91 -11.87 -12.64 -3.08
N PHE A 92 -11.35 -11.46 -2.72
CA PHE A 92 -10.64 -11.25 -1.47
C PHE A 92 -11.56 -11.26 -0.25
N ALA A 93 -12.71 -10.58 -0.31
CA ALA A 93 -13.71 -10.57 0.76
C ALA A 93 -14.26 -11.97 1.03
N PHE A 94 -14.45 -12.77 -0.03
CA PHE A 94 -14.80 -14.18 0.13
C PHE A 94 -13.72 -14.94 0.91
N LEU A 95 -12.44 -14.82 0.55
CA LEU A 95 -11.34 -15.50 1.25
C LEU A 95 -11.22 -15.06 2.72
N GLU A 96 -11.39 -13.77 3.01
CA GLU A 96 -11.36 -13.25 4.38
C GLU A 96 -12.40 -13.93 5.26
N MET A 97 -13.65 -14.03 4.80
CA MET A 97 -14.76 -14.65 5.54
C MET A 97 -14.46 -16.10 5.96
N PHE A 98 -13.72 -16.85 5.14
CA PHE A 98 -13.30 -18.21 5.50
C PHE A 98 -12.15 -18.27 6.51
N VAL A 99 -11.24 -17.28 6.47
CA VAL A 99 -10.06 -17.25 7.33
C VAL A 99 -10.36 -16.68 8.71
N THR A 100 -11.22 -15.67 8.79
CA THR A 100 -11.60 -15.03 10.06
C THR A 100 -12.69 -15.80 10.81
N GLY A 101 -13.39 -16.70 10.13
CA GLY A 101 -14.44 -17.53 10.73
C GLY A 101 -15.69 -16.76 11.12
N ASP A 102 -15.85 -15.52 10.65
CA ASP A 102 -16.99 -14.65 10.92
C ASP A 102 -18.20 -15.04 10.05
N LEU A 103 -18.66 -16.27 10.23
CA LEU A 103 -19.75 -16.87 9.45
C LEU A 103 -21.13 -16.63 10.06
N VAL A 104 -21.24 -16.12 11.29
CA VAL A 104 -22.53 -15.90 11.97
C VAL A 104 -22.43 -14.77 13.02
N GLY A 105 -23.05 -13.61 12.75
CA GLY A 105 -23.63 -12.77 13.82
C GLY A 105 -23.11 -11.34 14.02
N SER A 106 -22.17 -10.83 13.23
CA SER A 106 -21.81 -9.40 13.24
C SER A 106 -22.71 -8.63 12.25
N ASP A 107 -23.44 -7.61 12.73
CA ASP A 107 -24.26 -6.72 11.88
C ASP A 107 -23.39 -5.77 11.03
N GLU A 108 -22.10 -5.62 11.37
CA GLU A 108 -21.10 -4.93 10.55
C GLU A 108 -20.23 -5.96 9.84
N LYS A 109 -20.27 -5.99 8.50
CA LYS A 109 -19.33 -6.80 7.71
C LYS A 109 -18.00 -6.04 7.58
N PRO A 110 -16.93 -6.40 8.31
CA PRO A 110 -15.60 -5.99 7.90
C PRO A 110 -15.36 -6.58 6.51
N HIS A 111 -15.16 -5.72 5.53
CA HIS A 111 -14.77 -6.13 4.18
C HIS A 111 -13.42 -5.47 3.91
N LEU A 112 -12.35 -6.25 3.92
CA LEU A 112 -11.06 -5.75 3.48
C LEU A 112 -11.15 -5.35 2.02
N THR A 113 -10.82 -4.08 1.76
CA THR A 113 -10.76 -3.51 0.43
C THR A 113 -9.30 -3.40 -0.02
N LEU A 114 -8.97 -4.07 -1.11
CA LEU A 114 -7.71 -3.95 -1.81
C LEU A 114 -7.59 -2.58 -2.49
N LEU A 115 -6.44 -1.93 -2.33
CA LEU A 115 -6.09 -0.73 -3.08
C LEU A 115 -5.89 -1.05 -4.58
N CYS A 116 -5.24 -2.19 -4.83
CA CYS A 116 -4.96 -2.80 -6.13
C CYS A 116 -4.81 -4.33 -5.94
N PRO A 117 -4.84 -5.14 -7.00
CA PRO A 117 -4.74 -6.60 -6.88
C PRO A 117 -3.51 -7.10 -6.11
N GLY A 118 -2.35 -6.46 -6.29
CA GLY A 118 -1.09 -6.77 -5.63
C GLY A 118 -1.13 -6.53 -4.12
N HIS A 119 -1.98 -5.63 -3.63
CA HIS A 119 -2.19 -5.36 -2.20
C HIS A 119 -2.57 -6.63 -1.41
N SER A 120 -3.22 -7.59 -2.08
CA SER A 120 -3.62 -8.86 -1.47
C SER A 120 -2.44 -9.67 -0.94
N HIS A 121 -1.25 -9.51 -1.52
CA HIS A 121 -0.03 -10.17 -1.02
C HIS A 121 0.35 -9.70 0.38
N PHE A 122 0.13 -8.41 0.68
CA PHE A 122 0.38 -7.81 1.98
C PHE A 122 -0.73 -8.14 2.98
N LEU A 123 -2.01 -7.92 2.62
CA LEU A 123 -3.13 -8.14 3.55
C LEU A 123 -3.29 -9.60 4.01
N ARG A 124 -2.88 -10.58 3.19
CA ARG A 124 -2.85 -12.00 3.60
C ARG A 124 -1.91 -12.29 4.78
N LEU A 125 -0.97 -11.40 5.03
CA LEU A 125 -0.04 -11.49 6.15
C LEU A 125 -0.63 -10.89 7.45
N GLN A 126 -1.86 -10.38 7.39
CA GLN A 126 -2.64 -9.84 8.50
C GLN A 126 -1.89 -8.74 9.27
N PRO A 127 -1.51 -7.64 8.59
CA PRO A 127 -0.93 -6.47 9.27
C PRO A 127 -1.95 -5.84 10.22
N ILE A 128 -1.48 -5.35 11.36
CA ILE A 128 -2.28 -4.64 12.36
C ILE A 128 -1.80 -3.19 12.52
N ASP A 129 -2.57 -2.37 13.24
CA ASP A 129 -2.26 -0.94 13.47
C ASP A 129 -0.86 -0.74 14.09
N ASP A 130 -0.45 -1.58 15.04
CA ASP A 130 0.90 -1.53 15.62
C ASP A 130 2.00 -1.67 14.57
N ASN A 131 1.79 -2.47 13.50
CA ASN A 131 2.76 -2.55 12.42
C ASN A 131 2.85 -1.24 11.64
N TYR A 132 1.72 -0.54 11.46
CA TYR A 132 1.70 0.74 10.78
C TYR A 132 2.35 1.84 11.62
N ASP A 133 2.18 1.80 12.94
CA ASP A 133 2.86 2.71 13.87
C ASP A 133 4.38 2.57 13.79
N VAL A 134 4.89 1.33 13.71
CA VAL A 134 6.32 1.07 13.46
C VAL A 134 6.79 1.68 12.14
N VAL A 135 6.01 1.54 11.07
CA VAL A 135 6.35 2.12 9.77
C VAL A 135 6.43 3.65 9.85
N LEU A 136 5.52 4.31 10.57
CA LEU A 136 5.58 5.76 10.78
C LEU A 136 6.78 6.18 11.65
N GLU A 137 7.10 5.39 12.68
CA GLU A 137 8.29 5.60 13.52
C GLU A 137 9.58 5.58 12.68
N LEU A 138 9.73 4.56 11.83
CA LEU A 138 10.89 4.42 10.95
C LEU A 138 10.95 5.57 9.93
N LEU A 139 9.82 5.97 9.35
CA LEU A 139 9.77 7.12 8.46
C LEU A 139 10.24 8.40 9.16
N GLN A 140 9.76 8.66 10.38
CA GLN A 140 10.20 9.82 11.16
C GLN A 140 11.71 9.79 11.43
N ASN A 141 12.28 8.61 11.72
CA ASN A 141 13.72 8.44 11.91
C ASN A 141 14.51 8.77 10.63
N SER A 142 14.07 8.28 9.48
CA SER A 142 14.73 8.57 8.20
C SER A 142 14.66 10.07 7.85
N LEU A 143 13.54 10.74 8.14
CA LEU A 143 13.40 12.18 7.96
C LEU A 143 14.37 12.97 8.85
N ASN A 144 14.54 12.54 10.10
CA ASN A 144 15.49 13.14 11.04
C ASN A 144 16.94 12.93 10.59
N GLN A 145 17.28 11.74 10.11
CA GLN A 145 18.62 11.41 9.60
C GLN A 145 18.99 12.26 8.38
N LEU A 146 18.02 12.51 7.51
CA LEU A 146 18.18 13.38 6.33
C LEU A 146 18.14 14.87 6.66
N GLN A 147 17.90 15.23 7.92
CA GLN A 147 17.77 16.62 8.37
C GLN A 147 16.70 17.37 7.56
N VAL A 148 15.59 16.68 7.24
CA VAL A 148 14.47 17.29 6.53
C VAL A 148 13.90 18.42 7.41
N PRO A 149 13.63 19.62 6.86
CA PRO A 149 13.04 20.71 7.63
C PRO A 149 11.77 20.28 8.35
N GLN A 150 11.61 20.69 9.61
CA GLN A 150 10.52 20.24 10.48
C GLN A 150 9.14 20.40 9.82
N GLU A 151 8.86 21.55 9.22
CA GLU A 151 7.60 21.82 8.52
C GLU A 151 7.33 20.79 7.40
N THR A 152 8.35 20.47 6.61
CA THR A 152 8.26 19.48 5.54
C THR A 152 8.10 18.06 6.09
N ALA A 153 8.82 17.72 7.16
CA ALA A 153 8.71 16.42 7.82
C ALA A 153 7.30 16.19 8.37
N GLU A 154 6.70 17.20 9.01
CA GLU A 154 5.32 17.14 9.52
C GLU A 154 4.30 16.90 8.39
N GLN A 155 4.49 17.54 7.23
CA GLN A 155 3.64 17.32 6.04
C GLN A 155 3.75 15.89 5.51
N ILE A 156 4.98 15.36 5.42
CA ILE A 156 5.22 13.98 4.99
C ILE A 156 4.58 12.99 5.97
N MET A 157 4.76 13.20 7.27
CA MET A 157 4.18 12.35 8.31
C MET A 157 2.65 12.39 8.30
N ALA A 158 2.05 13.57 8.14
CA ALA A 158 0.60 13.72 8.03
C ALA A 158 0.06 13.02 6.76
N PHE A 159 0.77 13.16 5.64
CA PHE A 159 0.42 12.49 4.39
C PHE A 159 0.49 10.97 4.55
N ALA A 160 1.59 10.44 5.09
CA ALA A 160 1.77 9.01 5.34
C ALA A 160 0.69 8.50 6.30
N ALA A 161 0.47 9.14 7.44
CA ALA A 161 -0.55 8.76 8.41
C ALA A 161 -1.96 8.68 7.78
N SER A 162 -2.28 9.55 6.82
CA SER A 162 -3.56 9.53 6.11
C SER A 162 -3.79 8.28 5.23
N GLY A 163 -2.72 7.53 4.93
CA GLY A 163 -2.75 6.31 4.14
C GLY A 163 -3.08 5.04 4.94
N ARG A 164 -3.11 5.11 6.28
CA ARG A 164 -3.28 3.96 7.18
C ARG A 164 -4.44 3.05 6.80
N ASP A 165 -5.64 3.62 6.75
CA ASP A 165 -6.84 2.81 6.51
C ASP A 165 -6.83 2.18 5.11
N GLY A 166 -6.27 2.87 4.11
CA GLY A 166 -6.10 2.28 2.78
C GLY A 166 -5.16 1.06 2.78
N ILE A 167 -4.00 1.19 3.44
CA ILE A 167 -3.00 0.12 3.55
C ILE A 167 -3.47 -1.04 4.42
N LEU A 168 -4.31 -0.80 5.43
CA LEU A 168 -4.88 -1.84 6.28
C LEU A 168 -6.20 -2.41 5.74
N GLY A 169 -6.55 -2.07 4.49
CA GLY A 169 -7.74 -2.60 3.81
C GLY A 169 -9.07 -2.07 4.34
N ARG A 170 -9.07 -0.98 5.11
CA ARG A 170 -10.26 -0.30 5.65
C ARG A 170 -10.68 0.92 4.82
N GLY A 171 -9.97 1.19 3.73
CA GLY A 171 -10.19 2.31 2.83
C GLY A 171 -11.01 1.96 1.59
N GLN A 172 -10.75 2.68 0.49
CA GLN A 172 -11.36 2.45 -0.82
C GLN A 172 -10.29 2.04 -1.83
N ALA A 173 -10.69 1.27 -2.85
CA ALA A 173 -9.81 0.94 -3.96
C ALA A 173 -9.31 2.20 -4.68
N ILE A 174 -8.06 2.19 -5.16
CA ILE A 174 -7.51 3.30 -5.94
C ILE A 174 -8.24 3.42 -7.28
N TYR A 175 -8.52 2.27 -7.88
CA TYR A 175 -9.26 2.13 -9.12
C TYR A 175 -10.05 0.82 -9.05
N ASP A 176 -11.36 0.93 -9.29
CA ASP A 176 -12.22 -0.22 -9.53
C ASP A 176 -12.67 -0.16 -11.00
N ASP A 177 -12.37 -1.21 -11.75
CA ASP A 177 -12.69 -1.27 -13.18
C ASP A 177 -14.19 -1.47 -13.42
N GLY A 178 -15.01 -1.66 -12.37
CA GLY A 178 -16.47 -1.68 -12.44
C GLY A 178 -17.01 -2.56 -13.59
N GLU A 179 -17.29 -3.84 -13.30
CA GLU A 179 -17.90 -4.78 -14.25
C GLU A 179 -17.11 -5.08 -15.54
N LYS A 180 -16.42 -6.23 -15.54
CA LYS A 180 -16.84 -7.23 -16.53
C LYS A 180 -17.94 -8.04 -15.86
N THR A 181 -19.20 -7.70 -16.15
CA THR A 181 -20.29 -8.65 -16.12
C THR A 181 -19.84 -9.85 -16.97
N THR A 182 -19.25 -10.83 -16.32
CA THR A 182 -19.43 -12.20 -16.77
C THR A 182 -20.86 -12.51 -16.38
N ASP A 183 -21.79 -12.02 -17.20
CA ASP A 183 -23.09 -12.65 -17.34
C ASP A 183 -22.76 -14.08 -17.75
N PHE A 184 -22.61 -14.96 -16.76
CA PHE A 184 -22.81 -16.37 -16.97
C PHE A 184 -24.28 -16.50 -17.35
N ARG A 185 -24.56 -16.34 -18.64
CA ARG A 185 -25.78 -16.81 -19.27
C ARG A 185 -25.78 -18.31 -19.06
N THR A 186 -26.49 -18.75 -18.03
CA THR A 186 -26.94 -20.13 -17.95
C THR A 186 -27.82 -20.35 -19.17
N HIS A 187 -27.29 -21.01 -20.19
CA HIS A 187 -28.11 -21.59 -21.24
C HIS A 187 -29.02 -22.63 -20.57
N GLY A 188 -30.28 -22.25 -20.38
CA GLY A 188 -31.40 -23.18 -20.29
C GLY A 188 -31.91 -23.50 -21.68
#